data_AF-A0A8J7BDB3-F1
#
_entry.id   AF-A0A8J7BDB3-F1
#
_cell.length_a   1.000
_cell.length_b   1.000
_cell.length_c   1.000
_cell.angle_alpha   90.00
_cell.angle_beta   90.00
_cell.angle_gamma   90.00
#
_symmetry.space_group_name_H-M   'P 1'
#
loop_
_entity.id
_entity.type
_entity.pdbx_description
1 polymer ?
#
loop_
_entity_poly.entity_id
_entity_poly.type
_entity_poly.pdbx_seq_one_letter_code
_entity_poly.pdbx_strand_id
1 'polypeptide(L)'
;MQHLRLSAYIALRLTLHRLRQAATTWPPAQDWVLAAGLTVALGLVTIPLGLHSHFLAPTLADITWGDGLRLAARVLLVPALLEEGFWRVLLLPHPTEIMSDRRRWRLGLPMLGLFVVMHPLNAMALYPVAFTTFSNPVFLLSAALLGLICTIVYWKSGSWWVVAAMHWLVVMVWLVFLGGYSALSL
;
A
#
# COMPACT_ATOMS: atom_id res chain seq x y z
N MET A 1 1.74 -15.78 -33.43
CA MET A 1 2.74 -16.01 -32.35
C MET A 1 3.79 -14.90 -32.21
N GLN A 2 4.33 -14.32 -33.29
CA GLN A 2 5.37 -13.27 -33.21
C GLN A 2 4.89 -11.98 -32.52
N HIS A 3 3.67 -11.52 -32.81
CA HIS A 3 3.09 -10.33 -32.16
C HIS A 3 2.98 -10.47 -30.63
N LEU A 4 2.53 -11.63 -30.14
CA LEU A 4 2.43 -11.91 -28.70
C LEU A 4 3.80 -11.87 -28.01
N ARG A 5 4.84 -12.42 -28.66
CA ARG A 5 6.22 -12.38 -28.14
C ARG A 5 6.74 -10.94 -28.07
N LEU A 6 6.45 -10.12 -29.08
CA LEU A 6 6.86 -8.72 -29.11
C LEU A 6 6.16 -7.91 -28.01
N SER A 7 4.83 -8.05 -27.85
CA SER A 7 4.08 -7.36 -26.80
C SER A 7 4.53 -7.76 -25.39
N ALA A 8 4.76 -9.05 -25.16
CA ALA A 8 5.27 -9.55 -23.88
C ALA A 8 6.67 -9.00 -23.57
N TYR A 9 7.55 -8.95 -24.57
CA TYR A 9 8.89 -8.38 -24.43
C TYR A 9 8.85 -6.89 -24.09
N ILE A 10 8.02 -6.10 -24.79
CA ILE A 10 7.84 -4.66 -24.51
C ILE A 10 7.32 -4.46 -23.10
N ALA A 11 6.29 -5.22 -22.70
CA ALA A 11 5.72 -5.13 -21.35
C ALA A 11 6.77 -5.44 -20.28
N LEU A 12 7.54 -6.53 -20.44
CA LEU A 12 8.61 -6.90 -19.52
C LEU A 12 9.67 -5.78 -19.41
N ARG A 13 10.13 -5.25 -20.54
CA ARG A 13 11.14 -4.19 -20.58
C ARG A 13 10.63 -2.91 -19.91
N LEU A 14 9.38 -2.56 -20.13
CA LEU A 14 8.74 -1.41 -19.50
C LEU A 14 8.64 -1.61 -17.98
N THR A 15 8.17 -2.76 -17.53
CA THR A 15 8.05 -3.07 -16.10
C THR A 15 9.41 -3.07 -15.39
N LEU A 16 10.46 -3.63 -15.99
CA LEU A 16 11.82 -3.58 -15.45
C LEU A 16 12.35 -2.13 -15.40
N HIS A 17 12.02 -1.32 -16.40
CA HIS A 17 12.39 0.09 -16.42
C HIS A 17 11.72 0.86 -15.28
N ARG A 18 10.40 0.67 -15.08
CA ARG A 18 9.65 1.27 -13.95
C ARG A 18 10.26 0.88 -12.61
N LEU A 19 10.51 -0.41 -12.41
CA LEU A 19 11.12 -0.93 -11.17
C LEU A 19 12.48 -0.28 -10.91
N ARG A 20 13.35 -0.26 -11.91
CA ARG A 20 14.66 0.36 -11.77
C ARG A 20 14.54 1.84 -11.42
N GLN A 21 13.72 2.60 -12.15
CA GLN A 21 13.55 4.03 -11.90
C GLN A 21 13.01 4.28 -10.49
N ALA A 22 11.96 3.58 -10.07
CA ALA A 22 11.36 3.79 -8.76
C ALA A 22 12.26 3.38 -7.60
N ALA A 23 13.05 2.31 -7.77
CA ALA A 23 14.02 1.87 -6.77
C ALA A 23 15.24 2.80 -6.67
N THR A 24 15.65 3.46 -7.76
CA THR A 24 16.78 4.41 -7.75
C THR A 24 16.37 5.85 -7.49
N THR A 25 15.07 6.16 -7.50
CA THR A 25 14.57 7.51 -7.23
C THR A 25 14.52 7.74 -5.73
N TRP A 26 15.48 8.53 -5.23
CA TRP A 26 15.45 9.00 -3.85
C TRP A 26 14.53 10.23 -3.74
N PRO A 27 13.52 10.20 -2.86
CA PRO A 27 12.53 11.26 -2.78
C PRO A 27 13.10 12.51 -2.10
N PRO A 28 12.96 13.71 -2.71
CA PRO A 28 13.29 14.97 -2.05
C PRO A 28 12.39 15.23 -0.84
N ALA A 29 12.81 16.14 0.05
CA ALA A 29 12.08 16.45 1.30
C ALA A 29 10.61 16.83 1.08
N GLN A 30 10.29 17.52 -0.01
CA GLN A 30 8.92 17.91 -0.36
C GLN A 30 7.97 16.71 -0.53
N ASP A 31 8.46 15.57 -1.04
CA ASP A 31 7.65 14.38 -1.25
C ASP A 31 7.37 13.67 0.08
N TRP A 32 8.33 13.72 1.01
CA TRP A 32 8.11 13.28 2.39
C TRP A 32 7.10 14.15 3.12
N VAL A 33 7.15 15.46 2.94
CA VAL A 33 6.16 16.39 3.52
C VAL A 33 4.76 16.11 2.95
N LEU A 34 4.64 15.87 1.65
CA LEU A 34 3.38 15.46 1.03
C LEU A 34 2.87 14.14 1.61
N ALA A 35 3.73 13.12 1.71
CA ALA A 35 3.38 11.82 2.27
C ALA A 35 2.93 11.93 3.73
N ALA A 36 3.65 12.69 4.55
CA ALA A 36 3.29 12.95 5.95
C ALA A 36 1.94 13.67 6.06
N GLY A 37 1.71 14.72 5.26
CA GLY A 37 0.44 15.46 5.24
C GLY A 37 -0.74 14.58 4.85
N LEU A 38 -0.58 13.74 3.82
CA LEU A 38 -1.63 12.80 3.40
C LEU A 38 -1.85 11.68 4.42
N THR A 39 -0.80 11.23 5.14
CA THR A 39 -0.92 10.26 6.23
C THR A 39 -1.71 10.83 7.39
N VAL A 40 -1.46 12.09 7.77
CA VAL A 40 -2.24 12.78 8.79
C VAL A 40 -3.70 12.93 8.35
N ALA A 41 -3.94 13.35 7.11
CA ALA A 41 -5.29 13.47 6.56
C ALA A 41 -6.03 12.11 6.55
N LEU A 42 -5.33 11.02 6.21
CA LEU A 42 -5.87 9.67 6.32
C LEU A 42 -6.27 9.36 7.77
N GLY A 43 -5.38 9.57 8.74
CA GLY A 43 -5.66 9.33 10.15
C GLY A 43 -6.85 10.12 10.68
N LEU A 44 -7.01 11.39 10.26
CA LEU A 44 -8.16 12.22 10.62
C LEU A 44 -9.50 11.65 10.12
N VAL A 45 -9.49 10.80 9.10
CA VAL A 45 -10.70 10.13 8.58
C VAL A 45 -10.84 8.72 9.17
N THR A 46 -9.78 7.91 9.12
CA THR A 46 -9.84 6.48 9.44
C THR A 46 -9.88 6.21 10.94
N ILE A 47 -9.21 7.03 11.76
CA ILE A 47 -9.20 6.84 13.22
C ILE A 47 -10.60 7.08 13.81
N PRO A 48 -11.27 8.23 13.57
CA PRO A 48 -12.62 8.44 14.12
C PRO A 48 -13.63 7.41 13.62
N LEU A 49 -13.58 7.09 12.32
CA LEU A 49 -14.45 6.07 11.72
C LEU A 49 -14.24 4.70 12.36
N GLY A 50 -12.99 4.28 12.48
CA GLY A 50 -12.63 2.97 13.02
C GLY A 50 -12.95 2.81 14.50
N LEU A 51 -12.80 3.88 15.29
CA LEU A 51 -13.24 3.88 16.69
C LEU A 51 -14.77 3.84 16.81
N HIS A 52 -15.48 4.63 16.00
CA HIS A 52 -16.95 4.66 16.00
C HIS A 52 -17.56 3.33 15.59
N SER A 53 -16.94 2.61 14.64
CA SER A 53 -17.39 1.31 14.17
C SER A 53 -16.87 0.13 15.00
N HIS A 54 -16.14 0.37 16.10
CA HIS A 54 -15.44 -0.64 16.89
C HIS A 54 -14.46 -1.51 16.08
N PHE A 55 -13.98 -1.03 14.93
CA PHE A 55 -12.96 -1.71 14.13
C PHE A 55 -11.56 -1.49 14.71
N LEU A 56 -11.28 -0.27 15.20
CA LEU A 56 -10.04 0.06 15.89
C LEU A 56 -10.25 -0.01 17.39
N ALA A 57 -9.22 -0.48 18.10
CA ALA A 57 -9.18 -0.50 19.56
C ALA A 57 -7.90 0.20 20.02
N PRO A 58 -7.95 1.29 20.81
CA PRO A 58 -6.76 2.02 21.25
C PRO A 58 -6.03 1.24 22.35
N THR A 59 -5.34 0.18 21.94
CA THR A 59 -4.65 -0.78 22.80
C THR A 59 -3.24 -0.98 22.28
N LEU A 60 -2.26 -0.91 23.19
CA LEU A 60 -0.89 -1.25 22.86
C LEU A 60 -0.76 -2.78 22.73
N ALA A 61 -0.12 -3.25 21.66
CA ALA A 61 0.17 -4.65 21.46
C ALA A 61 1.09 -5.17 22.57
N ASP A 62 0.73 -6.31 23.17
CA ASP A 62 1.53 -6.98 24.19
C ASP A 62 2.64 -7.80 23.52
N ILE A 63 3.70 -7.10 23.11
CA ILE A 63 4.83 -7.68 22.38
C ILE A 63 6.15 -7.24 22.99
N THR A 64 7.13 -8.15 22.97
CA THR A 64 8.50 -7.80 23.35
C THR A 64 9.14 -6.87 22.30
N TRP A 65 10.18 -6.14 22.68
CA TRP A 65 10.95 -5.33 21.72
C TRP A 65 11.51 -6.15 20.55
N GLY A 66 11.97 -7.37 20.82
CA GLY A 66 12.49 -8.27 19.78
C GLY A 66 11.41 -8.69 18.78
N ASP A 67 10.21 -9.00 19.28
CA ASP A 67 9.05 -9.32 18.43
C ASP A 67 8.56 -8.10 17.66
N GLY A 68 8.56 -6.92 18.27
CA GLY A 68 8.26 -5.65 17.61
C GLY A 68 9.19 -5.36 16.44
N LEU A 69 10.50 -5.59 16.58
CA LEU A 69 11.47 -5.44 15.48
C LEU A 69 11.25 -6.48 14.37
N ARG A 70 10.95 -7.73 14.74
CA ARG A 70 10.60 -8.78 13.76
C ARG A 70 9.32 -8.42 13.00
N LEU A 71 8.30 -7.93 13.69
CA LEU A 71 7.05 -7.47 13.10
C LEU A 71 7.31 -6.30 12.15
N ALA A 72 8.05 -5.28 12.58
CA ALA A 72 8.43 -4.14 11.77
C ALA A 72 9.13 -4.55 10.48
N ALA A 73 10.10 -5.47 10.55
CA ALA A 73 10.81 -5.98 9.38
C ALA A 73 9.90 -6.79 8.44
N ARG A 74 9.01 -7.63 9.01
CA ARG A 74 8.02 -8.39 8.23
C ARG A 74 7.08 -7.46 7.48
N VAL A 75 6.47 -6.49 8.19
CA VAL A 75 5.54 -5.51 7.61
C VAL A 75 6.22 -4.65 6.55
N LEU A 76 7.51 -4.33 6.72
CA LEU A 76 8.28 -3.59 5.73
C LEU A 76 8.44 -4.40 4.44
N LEU A 77 8.70 -5.70 4.53
CA LEU A 77 8.82 -6.56 3.36
C LEU A 77 7.44 -6.86 2.74
N VAL A 78 6.50 -7.33 3.56
CA VAL A 78 5.12 -7.65 3.22
C VAL A 78 4.21 -7.15 4.36
N PRO A 79 3.33 -6.17 4.12
CA PRO A 79 2.89 -5.72 2.80
C PRO A 79 3.76 -4.63 2.13
N ALA A 80 4.49 -3.80 2.86
CA ALA A 80 4.85 -2.48 2.36
C ALA A 80 5.70 -2.45 1.07
N LEU A 81 6.84 -3.12 1.03
CA LEU A 81 7.68 -3.14 -0.19
C LEU A 81 7.00 -3.96 -1.29
N LEU A 82 6.58 -5.18 -1.00
CA LEU A 82 6.06 -6.10 -2.02
C LEU A 82 4.76 -5.60 -2.66
N GLU A 83 3.80 -5.14 -1.85
CA GLU A 83 2.53 -4.66 -2.38
C GLU A 83 2.68 -3.31 -3.10
N GLU A 84 3.42 -2.35 -2.56
CA GLU A 84 3.64 -1.08 -3.28
C GLU A 84 4.47 -1.29 -4.54
N GLY A 85 5.45 -2.18 -4.51
CA GLY A 85 6.20 -2.60 -5.68
C GLY A 85 5.27 -3.17 -6.74
N PHE A 86 4.44 -4.15 -6.39
CA PHE A 86 3.52 -4.77 -7.34
C PHE A 86 2.46 -3.79 -7.86
N TRP A 87 1.69 -3.17 -6.96
CA TRP A 87 0.52 -2.38 -7.33
C TRP A 87 0.88 -1.02 -7.90
N ARG A 88 1.91 -0.33 -7.39
CA ARG A 88 2.25 1.04 -7.82
C ARG A 88 3.38 1.03 -8.81
N VAL A 89 4.42 0.23 -8.59
CA VAL A 89 5.61 0.28 -9.47
C VAL A 89 5.43 -0.56 -10.73
N LEU A 90 4.96 -1.81 -10.63
CA LEU A 90 4.84 -2.68 -11.80
C LEU A 90 3.60 -2.33 -12.65
N LEU A 91 2.43 -2.22 -11.99
CA LEU A 91 1.15 -2.08 -12.69
C LEU A 91 0.83 -0.64 -13.12
N LEU A 92 1.22 0.37 -12.34
CA LEU A 92 0.97 1.77 -12.69
C LEU A 92 2.13 2.39 -13.48
N PRO A 93 1.83 3.37 -14.33
CA PRO A 93 2.87 4.12 -15.05
C PRO A 93 3.75 4.92 -14.10
N HIS A 94 5.04 4.95 -14.41
CA HIS A 94 6.00 5.83 -13.76
C HIS A 94 5.77 7.30 -14.19
N PRO A 95 6.04 8.31 -13.35
CA PRO A 95 5.80 9.72 -13.68
C PRO A 95 6.53 10.23 -14.93
N THR A 96 7.66 9.62 -15.27
CA THR A 96 8.46 9.98 -16.47
C THR A 96 7.87 9.43 -17.76
N GLU A 97 6.87 8.54 -17.70
CA GLU A 97 6.17 8.08 -18.90
C GLU A 97 5.26 9.18 -19.45
N ILE A 98 5.36 9.40 -20.77
CA ILE A 98 4.55 10.39 -21.51
C ILE A 98 3.10 9.92 -21.54
N MET A 99 2.32 10.36 -20.55
CA MET A 99 0.92 10.01 -20.41
C MET A 99 0.14 11.09 -19.67
N SER A 100 -1.03 11.44 -20.21
CA SER A 100 -1.93 12.40 -19.57
C SER A 100 -2.51 11.88 -18.25
N ASP A 101 -2.80 12.78 -17.32
CA ASP A 101 -3.38 12.44 -16.02
C ASP A 101 -4.72 11.70 -16.14
N ARG A 102 -5.55 12.06 -17.14
CA ARG A 102 -6.80 11.34 -17.43
C ARG A 102 -6.53 9.86 -17.71
N ARG A 103 -5.48 9.55 -18.47
CA ARG A 103 -5.13 8.15 -18.81
C ARG A 103 -4.47 7.45 -17.62
N ARG A 104 -3.67 8.15 -16.81
CA ARG A 104 -3.13 7.62 -15.54
C ARG A 104 -4.26 7.18 -14.62
N TRP A 105 -5.24 8.03 -14.35
CA TRP A 105 -6.39 7.69 -13.48
C TRP A 105 -7.31 6.61 -14.05
N ARG A 106 -7.50 6.55 -15.38
CA ARG A 106 -8.24 5.45 -16.03
C ARG A 106 -7.61 4.08 -15.80
N LEU A 107 -6.30 4.02 -15.61
CA LEU A 107 -5.58 2.79 -15.23
C LEU A 107 -5.52 2.62 -13.72
N GLY A 108 -5.29 3.72 -12.98
CA GLY A 108 -5.15 3.72 -11.53
C GLY A 108 -6.39 3.27 -10.78
N LEU A 109 -7.59 3.77 -11.15
CA LEU A 109 -8.82 3.44 -10.43
C LEU A 109 -9.18 1.95 -10.49
N PRO A 110 -9.12 1.27 -11.66
CA PRO A 110 -9.29 -0.19 -11.69
C PRO A 110 -8.25 -0.95 -10.87
N MET A 111 -6.97 -0.54 -10.90
CA MET A 111 -5.92 -1.19 -10.11
C MET A 111 -6.11 -0.98 -8.61
N LEU A 112 -6.60 0.20 -8.20
CA LEU A 112 -6.98 0.46 -6.81
C LEU A 112 -8.14 -0.45 -6.38
N GLY A 113 -9.17 -0.60 -7.23
CA GLY A 113 -10.28 -1.52 -6.97
C GLY A 113 -9.80 -2.98 -6.81
N LEU A 114 -8.91 -3.44 -7.69
CA LEU A 114 -8.30 -4.77 -7.58
C LEU A 114 -7.48 -4.91 -6.30
N PHE A 115 -6.64 -3.93 -5.97
CA PHE A 115 -5.88 -3.91 -4.72
C PHE A 115 -6.79 -4.11 -3.50
N VAL A 116 -7.92 -3.40 -3.43
CA VAL A 116 -8.88 -3.54 -2.33
C VAL A 116 -9.52 -4.92 -2.32
N VAL A 117 -10.02 -5.41 -3.45
CA VAL A 117 -10.66 -6.74 -3.57
C VAL A 117 -9.67 -7.88 -3.27
N MET A 118 -8.38 -7.68 -3.51
CA MET A 118 -7.38 -8.70 -3.20
C MET A 118 -7.20 -8.96 -1.71
N HIS A 119 -7.62 -8.05 -0.82
CA HIS A 119 -7.54 -8.29 0.63
C HIS A 119 -8.42 -9.46 1.09
N PRO A 120 -9.74 -9.47 0.85
CA PRO A 120 -10.58 -10.61 1.24
C PRO A 120 -10.19 -11.87 0.47
N LEU A 121 -9.80 -11.78 -0.81
CA LEU A 121 -9.33 -12.93 -1.59
C LEU A 121 -8.04 -13.55 -1.02
N ASN A 122 -7.08 -12.71 -0.62
CA ASN A 122 -5.84 -13.17 0.03
C ASN A 122 -6.14 -13.78 1.40
N ALA A 123 -7.07 -13.21 2.15
CA ALA A 123 -7.49 -13.83 3.41
C ALA A 123 -8.15 -15.19 3.16
N MET A 124 -9.03 -15.33 2.16
CA MET A 124 -9.63 -16.62 1.83
C MET A 124 -8.62 -17.70 1.45
N ALA A 125 -7.59 -17.33 0.68
CA ALA A 125 -6.67 -18.30 0.08
C ALA A 125 -5.38 -18.52 0.88
N LEU A 126 -4.82 -17.46 1.47
CA LEU A 126 -3.45 -17.46 2.01
C LEU A 126 -3.41 -17.16 3.51
N TYR A 127 -4.37 -16.41 4.05
CA TYR A 127 -4.41 -16.08 5.47
C TYR A 127 -5.83 -16.09 6.06
N PRO A 128 -6.47 -17.28 6.20
CA PRO A 128 -7.88 -17.40 6.60
C PRO A 128 -8.23 -16.76 7.94
N VAL A 129 -7.28 -16.72 8.87
CA VAL A 129 -7.45 -16.09 10.18
C VAL A 129 -7.78 -14.60 10.06
N ALA A 130 -7.28 -13.93 9.01
CA ALA A 130 -7.54 -12.51 8.77
C ALA A 130 -8.84 -12.23 8.01
N PHE A 131 -9.64 -13.25 7.65
CA PHE A 131 -10.80 -13.06 6.77
C PHE A 131 -11.84 -12.08 7.30
N THR A 132 -12.17 -12.15 8.59
CA THR A 132 -13.11 -11.21 9.24
C THR A 132 -12.59 -9.77 9.15
N THR A 133 -11.29 -9.58 9.35
CA THR A 133 -10.64 -8.26 9.31
C THR A 133 -10.57 -7.74 7.87
N PHE A 134 -10.08 -8.56 6.94
CA PHE A 134 -9.85 -8.16 5.54
C PHE A 134 -11.12 -8.10 4.69
N SER A 135 -12.24 -8.61 5.20
CA SER A 135 -13.58 -8.43 4.60
C SER A 135 -14.39 -7.32 5.27
N ASN A 136 -13.87 -6.71 6.35
CA ASN A 136 -14.57 -5.64 7.05
C ASN A 136 -14.67 -4.38 6.17
N PRO A 137 -15.86 -3.77 5.97
CA PRO A 137 -16.00 -2.59 5.13
C PRO A 137 -15.15 -1.38 5.57
N VAL A 138 -14.92 -1.20 6.86
CA VAL A 138 -14.11 -0.09 7.41
C VAL A 138 -12.63 -0.33 7.13
N PHE A 139 -12.17 -1.59 7.23
CA PHE A 139 -10.83 -1.97 6.79
C PHE A 139 -10.66 -1.72 5.29
N LEU A 140 -11.60 -2.20 4.46
CA LEU A 140 -11.54 -2.04 3.00
C LEU A 140 -11.54 -0.59 2.57
N LEU A 141 -12.35 0.27 3.23
CA LEU A 141 -12.32 1.70 2.99
C LEU A 141 -10.97 2.31 3.40
N SER A 142 -10.43 1.92 4.56
CA SER A 142 -9.12 2.41 5.03
C SER A 142 -8.00 1.99 4.08
N ALA A 143 -8.00 0.75 3.62
CA ALA A 143 -7.09 0.23 2.60
C ALA A 143 -7.26 0.98 1.28
N ALA A 144 -8.49 1.23 0.82
CA ALA A 144 -8.76 2.01 -0.39
C ALA A 144 -8.20 3.43 -0.30
N LEU A 145 -8.41 4.12 0.83
CA LEU A 145 -7.89 5.47 1.06
C LEU A 145 -6.36 5.49 1.15
N LEU A 146 -5.76 4.56 1.89
CA LEU A 146 -4.30 4.40 1.93
C LEU A 146 -3.74 4.15 0.53
N GLY A 147 -4.35 3.22 -0.20
CA GLY A 147 -3.94 2.87 -1.55
C GLY A 147 -4.09 4.00 -2.56
N LEU A 148 -5.08 4.87 -2.37
CA LEU A 148 -5.28 6.10 -3.15
C LEU A 148 -4.16 7.10 -2.86
N ILE A 149 -3.87 7.39 -1.59
CA ILE A 149 -2.81 8.35 -1.25
C ILE A 149 -1.42 7.82 -1.63
N CYS A 150 -1.14 6.53 -1.50
CA CYS A 150 0.09 5.90 -2.03
C CYS A 150 0.20 6.12 -3.54
N THR A 151 -0.90 5.98 -4.27
CA THR A 151 -0.92 6.22 -5.73
C THR A 151 -0.61 7.69 -6.06
N ILE A 152 -1.18 8.63 -5.33
CA ILE A 152 -0.92 10.07 -5.51
C ILE A 152 0.56 10.38 -5.22
N VAL A 153 1.08 9.91 -4.09
CA VAL A 153 2.48 10.12 -3.69
C VAL A 153 3.43 9.47 -4.68
N TYR A 154 3.15 8.25 -5.15
CA TYR A 154 3.96 7.59 -6.18
C TYR A 154 3.99 8.39 -7.48
N TRP A 155 2.85 8.91 -7.94
CA TRP A 155 2.84 9.70 -9.18
C TRP A 155 3.48 11.08 -9.07
N LYS A 156 3.62 11.62 -7.86
CA LYS A 156 4.35 12.87 -7.62
C LYS A 156 5.85 12.64 -7.48
N SER A 157 6.25 11.61 -6.75
CA SER A 157 7.65 11.36 -6.40
C SER A 157 8.38 10.43 -7.38
N GLY A 158 7.66 9.50 -8.01
CA GLY A 158 8.25 8.36 -8.73
C GLY A 158 8.99 7.37 -7.84
N SER A 159 8.98 7.55 -6.51
CA SER A 159 9.82 6.78 -5.60
C SER A 159 9.05 5.64 -4.95
N TRP A 160 9.65 4.43 -4.97
CA TRP A 160 9.12 3.28 -4.24
C TRP A 160 9.30 3.44 -2.72
N TRP A 161 10.38 4.10 -2.29
CA TRP A 161 10.77 4.20 -0.88
C TRP A 161 9.78 5.01 -0.05
N VAL A 162 9.33 6.17 -0.56
CA VAL A 162 8.40 7.04 0.19
C VAL A 162 7.03 6.36 0.37
N VAL A 163 6.53 5.67 -0.65
CA VAL A 163 5.22 5.00 -0.57
C VAL A 163 5.27 3.74 0.28
N ALA A 164 6.37 2.97 0.21
CA ALA A 164 6.58 1.83 1.09
C ALA A 164 6.72 2.28 2.55
N ALA A 165 7.48 3.34 2.83
CA ALA A 165 7.60 3.88 4.19
C ALA A 165 6.26 4.39 4.74
N MET A 166 5.47 5.07 3.90
CA MET A 166 4.14 5.56 4.28
C MET A 166 3.18 4.41 4.59
N HIS A 167 3.08 3.41 3.71
CA HIS A 167 2.26 2.22 3.94
C HIS A 167 2.73 1.47 5.20
N TRP A 168 4.03 1.20 5.32
CA TRP A 168 4.64 0.56 6.48
C TRP A 168 4.26 1.26 7.79
N LEU A 169 4.40 2.58 7.85
CA LEU A 169 4.08 3.36 9.05
C LEU A 169 2.61 3.22 9.44
N VAL A 170 1.69 3.36 8.48
CA VAL A 170 0.24 3.27 8.74
C VAL A 170 -0.12 1.89 9.28
N VAL A 171 0.42 0.81 8.69
CA VAL A 171 0.16 -0.56 9.16
C VAL A 171 0.78 -0.79 10.53
N MET A 172 2.02 -0.35 10.76
CA MET A 172 2.66 -0.46 12.08
C MET A 172 1.88 0.27 13.17
N VAL A 173 1.38 1.47 12.88
CA VAL A 173 0.56 2.23 13.83
C VAL A 173 -0.72 1.46 14.16
N TRP A 174 -1.38 0.89 13.15
CA TRP A 174 -2.58 0.09 13.37
C TRP A 174 -2.32 -1.17 14.19
N LEU A 175 -1.29 -1.95 13.82
CA LEU A 175 -0.95 -3.18 14.50
C LEU A 175 -0.58 -2.94 15.96
N VAL A 176 0.33 -1.99 16.21
CA VAL A 176 0.92 -1.79 17.54
C VAL A 176 0.03 -0.98 18.47
N PHE A 177 -0.72 0.01 17.98
CA PHE A 177 -1.44 0.96 18.85
C PHE A 177 -2.96 0.94 18.71
N LEU A 178 -3.50 0.38 17.63
CA LEU A 178 -4.93 0.47 17.31
C LEU A 178 -5.61 -0.91 17.16
N GLY A 179 -5.05 -1.93 17.83
CA GLY A 179 -5.68 -3.25 17.99
C GLY A 179 -5.48 -4.21 16.81
N GLY A 180 -4.73 -3.81 15.79
CA GLY A 180 -4.50 -4.64 14.60
C GLY A 180 -3.74 -5.94 14.89
N TYR A 181 -2.81 -5.93 15.85
CA TYR A 181 -2.04 -7.11 16.23
C TYR A 181 -2.95 -8.24 16.73
N SER A 182 -3.86 -7.93 17.66
CA SER A 182 -4.86 -8.87 18.17
C SER A 182 -5.87 -9.26 17.09
N ALA A 183 -6.30 -8.31 16.24
CA ALA A 183 -7.25 -8.58 15.16
C ALA A 183 -6.72 -9.53 14.08
N LEU A 184 -5.40 -9.68 13.98
CA LEU A 184 -4.74 -10.62 13.06
C LEU A 184 -4.19 -11.86 13.75
N SER A 185 -4.31 -11.97 15.08
CA SER A 185 -3.75 -13.09 15.87
C SER A 185 -2.25 -13.30 15.61
N LEU A 186 -1.48 -12.21 15.65
CA LEU A 186 -0.03 -12.21 15.40
C LEU A 186 0.82 -12.54 16.64
#